data_AF-A0A7C0Y6T6-F1
#
_entry.id   AF-A0A7C0Y6T6-F1
#
_cell.length_a   1.000
_cell.length_b   1.000
_cell.length_c   1.000
_cell.angle_alpha   90.00
_cell.angle_beta   90.00
_cell.angle_gamma   90.00
#
_symmetry.space_group_name_H-M   'P 1'
#
loop_
_entity.id
_entity.type
_entity.pdbx_description
1 polymer ?
#
loop_
_entity_poly.entity_id
_entity_poly.type
_entity_poly.pdbx_seq_one_letter_code
_entity_poly.pdbx_strand_id
1 'polypeptide(L)' 'FRGVSDSSFDGRGNYTLGLREQIIFHEIDYDKVDKVRGLSVTVVTTAETDEEARALLAKLGMPFVRRGGERG' A
#
# COMPACT_ATOMS: atom_id res chain seq x y z
N PHE A 1 -5.50 4.50 10.55
CA PHE A 1 -4.94 4.41 9.19
C PHE A 1 -5.62 5.44 8.30
N ARG A 2 -4.88 6.32 7.59
CA ARG A 2 -5.47 7.40 6.75
C ARG A 2 -5.52 7.05 5.25
N GLY A 3 -5.12 5.82 4.91
CA GLY A 3 -4.89 5.38 3.54
C GLY A 3 -3.41 5.25 3.21
N VAL A 4 -3.10 4.52 2.13
CA VAL A 4 -1.76 4.44 1.53
C VAL A 4 -1.54 5.56 0.53
N SER A 5 -0.30 6.04 0.38
CA SER A 5 0.01 7.12 -0.58
C SER A 5 -0.33 6.70 -2.00
N ASP A 6 -0.90 7.60 -2.80
CA ASP A 6 -1.09 7.39 -4.24
C ASP A 6 0.11 7.84 -5.08
N SER A 7 1.21 8.24 -4.44
CA SER A 7 2.43 8.76 -5.10
C SER A 7 3.57 7.76 -5.18
N SER A 8 3.41 6.52 -4.73
CA SER A 8 4.49 5.53 -4.59
C SER A 8 4.58 4.56 -5.79
N PHE A 9 4.26 5.07 -6.97
CA PHE A 9 4.41 4.36 -8.24
C PHE A 9 5.77 4.68 -8.88
N ASP A 10 6.26 3.77 -9.72
CA ASP A 10 7.60 3.85 -10.33
C ASP A 10 7.61 4.36 -11.79
N GLY A 11 6.46 4.75 -12.34
CA GLY A 11 6.31 5.17 -13.74
C GLY A 11 6.11 4.01 -14.72
N ARG A 12 6.13 2.76 -14.24
CA ARG A 12 6.00 1.53 -15.04
C ARG A 12 4.91 0.61 -14.49
N GLY A 13 3.95 1.18 -13.76
CA GLY A 13 2.82 0.43 -13.23
C GLY A 13 3.14 -0.43 -12.00
N ASN A 14 4.31 -0.29 -11.38
CA ASN A 14 4.60 -0.97 -10.11
C ASN A 14 4.39 -0.01 -8.94
N TYR A 15 3.86 -0.55 -7.84
CA TYR A 15 3.54 0.22 -6.65
C TYR A 15 4.29 -0.33 -5.44
N THR A 16 4.96 0.53 -4.67
CA THR A 16 5.67 0.12 -3.45
C THR A 16 5.07 0.76 -2.20
N LEU A 17 4.67 -0.09 -1.24
CA LEU A 17 4.15 0.29 0.06
C LEU A 17 5.19 0.04 1.16
N GLY A 18 5.55 1.08 1.91
CA GLY A 18 6.30 0.95 3.15
C GLY A 18 5.36 0.81 4.36
N LEU A 19 5.46 -0.31 5.08
CA LEU A 19 4.82 -0.55 6.36
C LEU A 19 5.86 -0.38 7.47
N ARG A 20 5.61 0.54 8.41
CA ARG A 20 6.56 0.79 9.52
C ARG A 20 6.53 -0.33 10.57
N GLU A 21 5.41 -1.05 10.64
CA GLU A 21 5.13 -2.03 11.68
C GLU A 21 4.58 -3.30 11.01
N GLN A 22 5.36 -4.38 11.03
CA GLN A 22 4.93 -5.70 10.51
C GLN A 22 3.80 -6.33 11.33
N ILE A 23 3.61 -5.89 12.56
CA ILE A 23 2.69 -6.43 13.57
C ILE A 23 1.18 -6.23 13.26
N ILE A 24 0.86 -5.63 12.12
CA ILE A 24 -0.53 -5.51 11.62
C ILE A 24 -1.17 -6.85 11.25
N PHE A 25 -0.36 -7.89 11.05
CA PHE A 25 -0.82 -9.24 10.76
C PHE A 25 -1.08 -10.00 12.06
N HIS A 26 -2.30 -10.54 12.19
CA HIS A 26 -2.74 -11.30 13.37
C HIS A 26 -1.97 -12.62 13.56
N GLU A 27 -1.22 -13.05 12.54
CA GLU A 27 -0.37 -14.24 12.58
C GLU A 27 0.98 -13.99 13.26
N ILE A 28 1.36 -12.73 13.49
CA ILE A 28 2.61 -12.37 14.18
C ILE A 28 2.36 -12.30 15.69
N ASP A 29 3.03 -13.20 16.42
CA ASP A 29 3.06 -13.23 17.88
C ASP A 29 3.94 -12.09 18.41
N TYR A 30 3.32 -11.04 18.93
CA TYR A 30 3.98 -9.85 19.46
C TYR A 30 4.99 -10.18 20.57
N ASP A 31 4.71 -11.20 21.38
CA ASP A 31 5.56 -11.57 22.52
C ASP A 31 6.88 -12.23 22.07
N LYS A 32 6.97 -12.67 20.81
CA LYS A 32 8.19 -13.21 20.20
C LYS A 32 8.95 -12.19 19.34
N VAL A 33 8.43 -10.96 19.18
CA VAL A 33 9.07 -9.93 18.35
C VAL A 33 10.02 -9.08 19.22
N ASP A 34 11.32 -9.38 19.10
CA ASP A 34 12.37 -8.71 19.87
C ASP A 34 12.58 -7.23 19.46
N LYS A 35 12.28 -6.88 18.18
CA LYS A 35 12.32 -5.51 17.63
C LYS A 35 11.30 -5.30 16.53
N VAL A 36 10.62 -4.15 16.53
CA VAL A 36 9.76 -3.70 15.41
C VAL A 36 10.63 -3.50 14.18
N ARG A 37 10.30 -4.20 13.09
CA ARG A 37 10.92 -4.02 11.78
C ARG A 37 9.92 -3.44 10.80
N GLY A 38 10.41 -2.56 9.94
CA GLY A 38 9.66 -2.11 8.77
C GLY A 38 9.61 -3.22 7.71
N LEU A 39 8.53 -3.23 6.94
CA LEU A 39 8.30 -4.12 5.82
C LEU A 39 8.03 -3.28 4.57
N SER A 40 8.70 -3.56 3.47
CA SER A 40 8.38 -2.97 2.16
C SER A 40 7.70 -4.04 1.31
N VAL A 41 6.52 -3.72 0.78
CA VAL A 41 5.76 -4.59 -0.12
C VAL A 41 5.67 -3.91 -1.48
N THR A 42 6.14 -4.59 -2.53
CA THR A 42 5.99 -4.11 -3.91
C THR A 42 4.98 -4.96 -4.64
N VAL A 43 3.99 -4.30 -5.23
CA VAL A 43 3.00 -4.91 -6.12
C VAL A 43 3.46 -4.69 -7.56
N VAL A 44 3.81 -5.79 -8.22
CA VAL A 44 4.18 -5.81 -9.64
C VAL A 44 2.92 -6.09 -10.45
N THR A 45 2.63 -5.23 -11.42
CA THR A 45 1.46 -5.38 -12.30
C THR A 45 1.91 -5.43 -13.76
N THR A 46 0.99 -5.84 -14.64
CA THR A 46 1.20 -5.79 -16.09
C THR A 46 0.83 -4.43 -16.71
N ALA A 47 0.45 -3.45 -15.90
CA ALA A 47 0.12 -2.11 -16.39
C ALA A 47 1.37 -1.42 -16.91
N GLU A 48 1.24 -0.65 -18.00
CA GLU A 48 2.37 0.08 -18.56
C GLU A 48 2.49 1.49 -17.97
N THR A 49 1.43 1.97 -17.32
CA THR A 49 1.36 3.30 -16.73
C THR A 49 0.90 3.26 -15.26
N ASP A 50 1.30 4.27 -14.50
CA ASP A 50 0.90 4.43 -13.10
C ASP A 50 -0.61 4.64 -12.95
N GLU A 51 -1.25 5.26 -13.94
CA GLU A 51 -2.68 5.55 -13.93
C GLU A 51 -3.51 4.25 -14.03
N GLU A 52 -3.11 3.35 -14.92
CA GLU A 52 -3.69 2.01 -15.05
C GLU A 52 -3.47 1.17 -13.79
N ALA A 53 -2.25 1.16 -13.25
CA ALA A 53 -1.93 0.44 -12.02
C ALA A 53 -2.73 0.97 -10.83
N ARG A 54 -2.86 2.29 -10.69
CA ARG A 54 -3.66 2.93 -9.65
C ARG A 54 -5.13 2.57 -9.78
N ALA A 55 -5.69 2.61 -10.98
CA ALA A 55 -7.08 2.24 -11.23
C ALA A 55 -7.35 0.75 -10.90
N LEU A 56 -6.42 -0.14 -11.27
CA LEU A 56 -6.48 -1.56 -10.93
C LEU A 56 -6.47 -1.78 -9.41
N LEU A 57 -5.49 -1.21 -8.72
CA LEU A 57 -5.35 -1.34 -7.26
C LEU A 57 -6.55 -0.75 -6.52
N ALA A 58 -7.08 0.38 -6.98
CA ALA A 58 -8.28 0.99 -6.41
C ALA A 58 -9.51 0.06 -6.53
N LYS A 59 -9.69 -0.58 -7.69
CA LYS A 59 -10.77 -1.56 -7.93
C LYS A 59 -10.60 -2.84 -7.11
N LEU A 60 -9.36 -3.24 -6.82
CA LEU A 60 -9.04 -4.36 -5.92
C LEU A 60 -9.21 -4.01 -4.43
N GLY A 61 -9.62 -2.78 -4.10
CA GLY A 61 -9.89 -2.36 -2.73
C GLY A 61 -8.70 -1.75 -2.01
N MET A 62 -7.63 -1.37 -2.73
CA MET A 62 -6.48 -0.71 -2.11
C MET A 62 -6.90 0.65 -1.52
N PRO A 63 -6.69 0.87 -0.21
CA PRO A 63 -7.21 2.03 0.49
C PRO A 63 -6.31 3.24 0.29
N PHE A 64 -6.28 3.83 -0.91
CA PHE A 64 -5.51 5.05 -1.16
C PHE A 64 -6.02 6.23 -0.32
N VAL A 65 -5.12 7.12 0.08
CA VAL A 65 -5.51 8.39 0.73
C VAL A 65 -6.41 9.16 -0.22
N ARG A 66 -7.68 9.33 0.13
CA ARG A 66 -8.56 10.30 -0.56
C ARG A 66 -8.04 11.70 -0.24
N ARG A 67 -7.47 12.41 -1.22
CA ARG A 67 -7.36 13.87 -1.13
C ARG A 67 -8.79 14.40 -0.98
N GLY A 68 -9.08 15.03 0.17
CA GLY A 68 -10.44 15.36 0.57
C GLY A 68 -11.19 16.15 -0.51
N GLY A 69 -12.41 15.68 -0.83
CA GLY A 69 -13.32 16.37 -1.74
C GLY A 69 -14.31 15.45 -2.42
N GLU A 70 -15.06 14.64 -1.68
CA GLU A 70 -16.38 14.14 -2.09
C GLU A 70 -17.04 13.50 -0.86
N ARG A 71 -17.73 14.36 -0.10
CA ARG A 71 -18.83 13.94 0.77
C ARG A 71 -20.05 13.81 -0.14
N GLY A 72 -20.52 12.59 -0.35
CA GLY A 72 -21.92 12.31 -0.68
C GLY A 72 -22.68 12.08 0.61
#